data_AF-A0A842WSA1-F1
#
_entry.id   AF-A0A842WSA1-F1
#
_cell.length_a   1.000
_cell.length_b   1.000
_cell.length_c   1.000
_cell.angle_alpha   90.00
_cell.angle_beta   90.00
_cell.angle_gamma   90.00
#
_symmetry.space_group_name_H-M   'P 1'
#
loop_
_entity.id
_entity.type
_entity.pdbx_description
1 polymer ?
#
loop_
_entity_poly.entity_id
_entity_poly.type
_entity_poly.pdbx_seq_one_letter_code
_entity_poly.pdbx_strand_id
1 'polypeptide(L)'
;MVKYRVAIATRDPRTLYHAIRLMESLEIPFVICEPEDVKCSLARVVITSKDDADKINSTRLLILNEEFDFTSITFDFMKEFYQLNKPVSLTIGIDPGMRYGLALLLDDNPILTQEADSPFGAAKLTSEWIALASDRLPLDPLIRVGDGSRLYMALYLRALREITSYPMIELVDEHHTTMKGGSNKSSAVLIATRSGRNITESDYLLDSKTGYIKSLKKLIRRLNDGKHKLSTHEAIAILSGNRSVQDFIKSEVL
;
A
#
# COMPACT_ATOMS: atom_id res chain seq x y z
N MET A 1 26.32 -6.52 -21.60
CA MET A 1 25.86 -6.73 -20.20
C MET A 1 25.22 -5.44 -19.74
N VAL A 2 23.89 -5.41 -19.52
CA VAL A 2 23.18 -4.17 -19.15
C VAL A 2 23.61 -3.78 -17.74
N LYS A 3 24.37 -2.68 -17.61
CA LYS A 3 24.97 -2.27 -16.33
C LYS A 3 23.95 -1.68 -15.35
N TYR A 4 22.79 -1.20 -15.83
CA TYR A 4 21.75 -0.56 -15.01
C TYR A 4 20.35 -1.02 -15.44
N ARG A 5 19.50 -1.43 -14.48
CA ARG A 5 18.12 -1.85 -14.75
C ARG A 5 17.21 -0.66 -15.09
N VAL A 6 17.53 0.54 -14.62
CA VAL A 6 16.76 1.76 -14.85
C VAL A 6 17.67 2.86 -15.38
N ALA A 7 17.17 3.64 -16.33
CA ALA A 7 17.79 4.86 -16.81
C ALA A 7 16.82 6.05 -16.69
N ILE A 8 17.34 7.23 -16.45
CA ILE A 8 16.61 8.50 -16.55
C ILE A 8 17.22 9.27 -17.72
N ALA A 9 16.43 9.54 -18.75
CA ALA A 9 16.86 10.15 -20.00
C ALA A 9 15.96 11.35 -20.31
N THR A 10 16.32 12.52 -19.81
CA THR A 10 15.55 13.75 -20.03
C THR A 10 16.43 15.00 -19.89
N ARG A 11 16.09 16.03 -20.65
CA ARG A 11 16.61 17.39 -20.54
C ARG A 11 15.70 18.29 -19.71
N ASP A 12 14.49 17.84 -19.36
CA ASP A 12 13.59 18.60 -18.51
C ASP A 12 14.03 18.51 -17.02
N PRO A 13 14.40 19.64 -16.38
CA PRO A 13 14.89 19.62 -15.01
C PRO A 13 13.85 19.14 -13.99
N ARG A 14 12.55 19.35 -14.25
CA ARG A 14 11.47 18.94 -13.33
C ARG A 14 11.29 17.42 -13.38
N THR A 15 11.17 16.85 -14.56
CA THR A 15 11.15 15.40 -14.78
C THR A 15 12.37 14.74 -14.16
N LEU A 16 13.57 15.30 -14.38
CA LEU A 16 14.79 14.77 -13.78
C LEU A 16 14.71 14.73 -12.25
N TYR A 17 14.30 15.84 -11.62
CA TYR A 17 14.14 15.91 -10.17
C TYR A 17 13.14 14.86 -9.66
N HIS A 18 11.95 14.79 -10.26
CA HIS A 18 10.91 13.84 -9.87
C HIS A 18 11.33 12.38 -10.05
N ALA A 19 12.01 12.05 -11.16
CA ALA A 19 12.53 10.72 -11.43
C ALA A 19 13.61 10.31 -10.40
N ILE A 20 14.52 11.22 -10.04
CA ILE A 20 15.53 10.97 -9.00
C ILE A 20 14.84 10.68 -7.66
N ARG A 21 13.87 11.52 -7.27
CA ARG A 21 13.13 11.35 -6.00
C ARG A 21 12.38 10.02 -5.94
N LEU A 22 11.79 9.59 -7.06
CA LEU A 22 11.17 8.28 -7.18
C LEU A 22 12.19 7.16 -6.98
N MET A 23 13.34 7.20 -7.67
CA MET A 23 14.36 6.15 -7.54
C MET A 23 14.99 6.09 -6.14
N GLU A 24 15.26 7.24 -5.53
CA GLU A 24 15.76 7.32 -4.14
C GLU A 24 14.76 6.71 -3.17
N SER A 25 13.47 7.03 -3.30
CA SER A 25 12.42 6.51 -2.42
C SER A 25 12.20 4.99 -2.55
N LEU A 26 12.49 4.44 -3.73
CA LEU A 26 12.40 3.00 -4.01
C LEU A 26 13.72 2.26 -3.76
N GLU A 27 14.79 2.98 -3.40
CA GLU A 27 16.15 2.46 -3.27
C GLU A 27 16.64 1.69 -4.51
N ILE A 28 16.18 2.10 -5.70
CA ILE A 28 16.53 1.45 -6.97
C ILE A 28 17.70 2.19 -7.61
N PRO A 29 18.84 1.51 -7.90
CA PRO A 29 19.96 2.14 -8.58
C PRO A 29 19.63 2.45 -10.04
N PHE A 30 20.02 3.63 -10.48
CA PHE A 30 19.75 4.15 -11.82
C PHE A 30 20.98 4.82 -12.43
N VAL A 31 20.88 5.16 -13.71
CA VAL A 31 21.86 5.99 -14.43
C VAL A 31 21.13 7.16 -15.09
N ILE A 32 21.79 8.31 -15.16
CA ILE A 32 21.31 9.48 -15.91
C ILE A 32 22.09 9.57 -17.23
N CYS A 33 21.41 9.95 -18.30
CA CYS A 33 21.99 10.09 -19.64
C CYS A 33 21.22 11.09 -20.49
N GLU A 34 21.81 11.44 -21.63
CA GLU A 34 21.12 12.19 -22.68
C GLU A 34 20.07 11.31 -23.38
N PRO A 35 18.94 11.87 -23.82
CA PRO A 35 17.88 11.13 -24.53
C PRO A 35 18.38 10.30 -25.73
N GLU A 36 19.37 10.80 -26.46
CA GLU A 36 19.92 10.15 -27.65
C GLU A 36 20.99 9.09 -27.33
N ASP A 37 21.37 8.89 -26.06
CA ASP A 37 22.42 7.95 -25.67
C ASP A 37 21.94 6.49 -25.75
N VAL A 38 22.60 5.69 -26.60
CA VAL A 38 22.38 4.24 -26.77
C VAL A 38 22.55 3.47 -25.46
N LYS A 39 23.35 3.97 -24.52
CA LYS A 39 23.55 3.31 -23.21
C LYS A 39 22.23 3.19 -22.43
N CYS A 40 21.28 4.08 -22.65
CA CYS A 40 20.02 4.12 -21.92
C CYS A 40 18.90 3.30 -22.54
N SER A 41 18.90 3.11 -23.86
CA SER A 41 17.93 2.22 -24.52
C SER A 41 18.06 0.75 -24.08
N LEU A 42 19.22 0.39 -23.53
CA LEU A 42 19.48 -0.94 -22.97
C LEU A 42 18.83 -1.18 -21.59
N ALA A 43 18.45 -0.13 -20.87
CA ALA A 43 17.81 -0.26 -19.56
C ALA A 43 16.44 -0.96 -19.67
N ARG A 44 16.00 -1.60 -18.59
CA ARG A 44 14.70 -2.29 -18.54
C ARG A 44 13.55 -1.29 -18.50
N VAL A 45 13.76 -0.15 -17.85
CA VAL A 45 12.83 0.98 -17.83
C VAL A 45 13.64 2.24 -18.09
N VAL A 46 13.16 3.10 -18.99
CA VAL A 46 13.72 4.43 -19.25
C VAL A 46 12.69 5.47 -18.85
N ILE A 47 12.99 6.24 -17.80
CA ILE A 47 12.15 7.33 -17.32
C ILE A 47 12.50 8.59 -18.13
N THR A 48 11.50 9.25 -18.70
CA THR A 48 11.71 10.41 -19.58
C THR A 48 10.55 11.41 -19.51
N SER A 49 10.70 12.57 -20.14
CA SER A 49 9.63 13.55 -20.34
C SER A 49 8.93 13.30 -21.67
N LYS A 50 7.74 13.89 -21.85
CA LYS A 50 7.01 13.80 -23.11
C LYS A 50 7.81 14.35 -24.30
N ASP A 51 8.55 15.44 -24.08
CA ASP A 51 9.30 16.16 -25.12
C ASP A 51 10.61 15.45 -25.54
N ASP A 52 11.09 14.53 -24.70
CA ASP A 52 12.29 13.74 -24.97
C ASP A 52 11.99 12.31 -25.42
N ALA A 53 10.74 11.84 -25.27
CA ALA A 53 10.34 10.47 -25.60
C ALA A 53 10.69 10.07 -27.05
N ASP A 54 10.41 10.93 -28.02
CA ASP A 54 10.67 10.64 -29.45
C ASP A 54 12.17 10.58 -29.80
N LYS A 55 13.04 11.06 -28.92
CA LYS A 55 14.50 11.05 -29.09
C LYS A 55 15.13 9.74 -28.59
N ILE A 56 14.37 8.94 -27.85
CA ILE A 56 14.85 7.72 -27.20
C ILE A 56 14.40 6.50 -28.01
N ASN A 57 15.37 5.73 -28.49
CA ASN A 57 15.10 4.47 -29.19
C ASN A 57 14.86 3.32 -28.20
N SER A 58 13.71 3.31 -27.53
CA SER A 58 13.29 2.26 -26.59
C SER A 58 11.78 2.09 -26.60
N THR A 59 11.30 0.84 -26.47
CA THR A 59 9.87 0.53 -26.30
C THR A 59 9.43 0.49 -24.83
N ARG A 60 10.35 0.76 -23.90
CA ARG A 60 10.16 0.60 -22.45
C ARG A 60 10.26 1.95 -21.73
N LEU A 61 9.50 2.91 -22.25
CA LEU A 61 9.48 4.29 -21.76
C LEU A 61 8.45 4.43 -20.65
N LEU A 62 8.86 5.05 -19.54
CA LEU A 62 7.95 5.61 -18.56
C LEU A 62 7.98 7.13 -18.71
N ILE A 63 6.93 7.70 -19.30
CA ILE A 63 6.81 9.14 -19.50
C ILE A 63 6.24 9.76 -18.24
N LEU A 64 7.01 10.62 -17.57
CA LEU A 64 6.49 11.43 -16.48
C LEU A 64 5.84 12.69 -17.06
N ASN A 65 4.58 12.90 -16.70
CA ASN A 65 3.81 14.10 -17.01
C ASN A 65 4.09 15.21 -15.97
N GLU A 66 3.59 16.42 -16.25
CA GLU A 66 3.73 17.57 -15.34
C GLU A 66 2.93 17.38 -14.04
N GLU A 67 1.83 16.62 -14.07
CA GLU A 67 1.03 16.25 -12.90
C GLU A 67 1.64 15.01 -12.23
N PHE A 68 2.72 15.22 -11.48
CA PHE A 68 3.41 14.14 -10.76
C PHE A 68 2.57 13.65 -9.56
N ASP A 69 1.79 12.59 -9.75
CA ASP A 69 1.27 11.78 -8.65
C ASP A 69 2.21 10.60 -8.36
N PHE A 70 2.85 10.66 -7.19
CA PHE A 70 3.85 9.70 -6.77
C PHE A 70 3.30 8.27 -6.73
N THR A 71 2.05 8.07 -6.28
CA THR A 71 1.45 6.73 -6.13
C THR A 71 1.17 6.11 -7.50
N SER A 72 0.47 6.85 -8.37
CA SER A 72 0.21 6.48 -9.76
C SER A 72 1.48 6.15 -10.53
N ILE A 73 2.49 7.02 -10.45
CA ILE A 73 3.76 6.83 -11.15
C ILE A 73 4.54 5.64 -10.59
N THR A 74 4.53 5.44 -9.27
CA THR A 74 5.16 4.25 -8.67
C THR A 74 4.50 2.98 -9.17
N PHE A 75 3.17 2.95 -9.26
CA PHE A 75 2.44 1.80 -9.80
C PHE A 75 2.90 1.47 -11.22
N ASP A 76 2.89 2.46 -12.12
CA ASP A 76 3.24 2.28 -13.52
C ASP A 76 4.72 1.90 -13.68
N PHE A 77 5.62 2.56 -12.93
CA PHE A 77 7.04 2.22 -12.89
C PHE A 77 7.27 0.77 -12.46
N MET A 78 6.67 0.33 -11.34
CA MET A 78 6.91 -1.00 -10.79
C MET A 78 6.34 -2.10 -11.68
N LYS A 79 5.20 -1.85 -12.35
CA LYS A 79 4.64 -2.75 -13.36
C LYS A 79 5.63 -2.99 -14.51
N GLU A 80 6.19 -1.93 -15.09
CA GLU A 80 7.20 -2.02 -16.14
C GLU A 80 8.51 -2.62 -15.63
N PHE A 81 8.94 -2.24 -14.43
CA PHE A 81 10.16 -2.73 -13.79
C PHE A 81 10.11 -4.24 -13.55
N TYR A 82 8.95 -4.80 -13.20
CA TYR A 82 8.74 -6.24 -13.08
C TYR A 82 8.28 -6.92 -14.37
N GLN A 83 8.05 -6.17 -15.46
CA GLN A 83 7.54 -6.67 -16.76
C GLN A 83 6.17 -7.37 -16.63
N LEU A 84 5.29 -6.81 -15.82
CA LEU A 84 3.96 -7.34 -15.55
C LEU A 84 2.97 -6.85 -16.61
N ASN A 85 3.16 -7.33 -17.85
CA ASN A 85 2.37 -6.88 -19.01
C ASN A 85 0.95 -7.44 -19.01
N LYS A 86 0.74 -8.61 -18.38
CA LYS A 86 -0.55 -9.31 -18.28
C LYS A 86 -0.65 -9.97 -16.90
N PRO A 87 -0.70 -9.18 -15.82
CA PRO A 87 -0.81 -9.75 -14.49
C PRO A 87 -2.09 -10.55 -14.36
N VAL A 88 -2.05 -11.63 -13.58
CA VAL A 88 -3.18 -12.52 -13.34
C VAL A 88 -3.70 -12.43 -11.91
N SER A 89 -2.93 -11.82 -11.00
CA SER A 89 -3.38 -11.55 -9.63
C SER A 89 -3.11 -10.11 -9.20
N LEU A 90 -4.06 -9.60 -8.42
CA LEU A 90 -4.00 -8.31 -7.73
C LEU A 90 -4.34 -8.58 -6.27
N THR A 91 -3.41 -8.31 -5.36
CA THR A 91 -3.62 -8.61 -3.93
C THR A 91 -3.17 -7.47 -3.04
N ILE A 92 -3.99 -7.11 -2.06
CA ILE A 92 -3.67 -6.11 -1.05
C ILE A 92 -3.49 -6.83 0.28
N GLY A 93 -2.27 -6.84 0.81
CA GLY A 93 -1.97 -7.33 2.15
C GLY A 93 -2.07 -6.23 3.18
N ILE A 94 -2.73 -6.51 4.31
CA ILE A 94 -2.93 -5.60 5.43
C ILE A 94 -2.37 -6.26 6.69
N ASP A 95 -1.44 -5.60 7.36
CA ASP A 95 -0.92 -5.95 8.70
C ASP A 95 -1.55 -5.02 9.76
N PRO A 96 -2.60 -5.48 10.48
CA PRO A 96 -3.31 -4.65 11.44
C PRO A 96 -2.56 -4.48 12.77
N GLY A 97 -2.27 -3.24 13.15
CA GLY A 97 -1.58 -2.94 14.40
C GLY A 97 -1.90 -1.57 14.97
N MET A 98 -1.02 -1.08 15.85
CA MET A 98 -1.05 0.32 16.28
C MET A 98 -0.86 1.29 15.11
N ARG A 99 -0.15 0.84 14.07
CA ARG A 99 -0.12 1.37 12.70
C ARG A 99 -0.49 0.20 11.80
N TYR A 100 -1.06 0.49 10.64
CA TYR A 100 -1.47 -0.52 9.66
C TYR A 100 -0.45 -0.55 8.55
N GLY A 101 0.21 -1.67 8.33
CA GLY A 101 1.06 -1.88 7.15
C GLY A 101 0.21 -2.32 5.98
N LEU A 102 0.42 -1.74 4.80
CA LEU A 102 -0.28 -2.09 3.57
C LEU A 102 0.72 -2.42 2.47
N ALA A 103 0.39 -3.41 1.64
CA ALA A 103 1.16 -3.76 0.44
C ALA A 103 0.24 -4.15 -0.72
N LEU A 104 0.38 -3.48 -1.86
CA LEU A 104 -0.27 -3.85 -3.12
C LEU A 104 0.67 -4.72 -3.94
N LEU A 105 0.24 -5.90 -4.33
CA LEU A 105 1.01 -6.85 -5.11
C LEU A 105 0.31 -7.13 -6.45
N LEU A 106 1.14 -7.28 -7.49
CA LEU A 106 0.76 -7.85 -8.79
C LEU A 106 1.63 -9.09 -9.03
N ASP A 107 1.01 -10.25 -9.26
CA ASP A 107 1.72 -11.54 -9.42
C ASP A 107 2.80 -11.76 -8.34
N ASP A 108 2.43 -11.56 -7.07
CA ASP A 108 3.30 -11.64 -5.89
C ASP A 108 4.48 -10.63 -5.81
N ASN A 109 4.56 -9.68 -6.76
CA ASN A 109 5.56 -8.60 -6.72
C ASN A 109 4.99 -7.36 -6.04
N PRO A 110 5.69 -6.77 -5.04
CA PRO A 110 5.22 -5.57 -4.36
C PRO A 110 5.32 -4.34 -5.27
N ILE A 111 4.18 -3.70 -5.51
CA ILE A 111 4.02 -2.52 -6.35
C ILE A 111 3.97 -1.25 -5.51
N LEU A 112 3.17 -1.27 -4.44
CA LEU A 112 3.08 -0.18 -3.47
C LEU A 112 3.22 -0.75 -2.06
N THR A 113 3.88 0.00 -1.18
CA THR A 113 3.92 -0.29 0.26
C THR A 113 3.79 1.01 1.03
N GLN A 114 2.93 1.03 2.03
CA GLN A 114 2.70 2.22 2.85
C GLN A 114 2.22 1.84 4.24
N GLU A 115 2.34 2.76 5.20
CA GLU A 115 1.72 2.65 6.50
C GLU A 115 0.58 3.66 6.64
N ALA A 116 -0.52 3.24 7.25
CA ALA A 116 -1.59 4.12 7.69
C ALA A 116 -1.65 4.17 9.21
N ASP A 117 -1.94 5.35 9.75
CA ASP A 117 -2.00 5.54 11.19
C ASP A 117 -3.30 4.98 11.79
N SER A 118 -4.43 5.08 11.11
CA SER A 118 -5.74 4.71 11.66
C SER A 118 -6.39 3.57 10.86
N PRO A 119 -7.35 2.81 11.45
CA PRO A 119 -8.12 1.81 10.71
C PRO A 119 -8.86 2.43 9.51
N PHE A 120 -9.36 3.66 9.66
CA PHE A 120 -10.05 4.38 8.59
C PHE A 120 -9.08 4.82 7.49
N GLY A 121 -7.92 5.38 7.85
CA GLY A 121 -6.89 5.74 6.88
C GLY A 121 -6.36 4.53 6.12
N ALA A 122 -6.25 3.36 6.77
CA ALA A 122 -5.93 2.11 6.11
C ALA A 122 -7.03 1.69 5.12
N ALA A 123 -8.30 1.74 5.53
CA ALA A 123 -9.43 1.41 4.67
C ALA A 123 -9.56 2.35 3.47
N LYS A 124 -9.34 3.64 3.67
CA LYS A 124 -9.32 4.67 2.62
C LYS A 124 -8.20 4.41 1.63
N LEU A 125 -6.98 4.16 2.13
CA LEU A 125 -5.83 3.85 1.27
C LEU A 125 -6.05 2.56 0.47
N THR A 126 -6.62 1.53 1.08
CA THR A 126 -7.06 0.32 0.36
C THR A 126 -8.04 0.67 -0.76
N SER A 127 -9.04 1.51 -0.50
CA SER A 127 -10.01 1.94 -1.51
C SER A 127 -9.37 2.75 -2.64
N GLU A 128 -8.42 3.64 -2.32
CA GLU A 128 -7.66 4.42 -3.30
C GLU A 128 -6.81 3.52 -4.21
N TRP A 129 -6.14 2.51 -3.64
CA TRP A 129 -5.38 1.53 -4.41
C TRP A 129 -6.24 0.63 -5.29
N ILE A 130 -7.45 0.26 -4.82
CA ILE A 130 -8.42 -0.45 -5.64
C ILE A 130 -8.80 0.40 -6.85
N ALA A 131 -9.20 1.66 -6.65
CA ALA A 131 -9.56 2.55 -7.75
C ALA A 131 -8.39 2.73 -8.74
N LEU A 132 -7.19 3.00 -8.22
CA LEU A 132 -5.97 3.16 -9.02
C LEU A 132 -5.69 1.93 -9.91
N ALA A 133 -5.84 0.73 -9.35
CA ALA A 133 -5.60 -0.52 -10.05
C ALA A 133 -6.70 -0.84 -11.05
N SER A 134 -7.97 -0.62 -10.70
CA SER A 134 -9.12 -0.83 -11.59
C SER A 134 -9.09 0.05 -12.84
N ASP A 135 -8.55 1.27 -12.74
CA ASP A 135 -8.35 2.16 -13.90
C ASP A 135 -7.30 1.63 -14.89
N ARG A 136 -6.44 0.69 -14.46
CA ARG A 136 -5.29 0.19 -15.22
C ARG A 136 -5.42 -1.25 -15.66
N LEU A 137 -6.10 -2.07 -14.86
CA LEU A 137 -6.11 -3.52 -14.98
C LEU A 137 -7.54 -4.06 -14.78
N PRO A 138 -7.99 -4.99 -15.65
CA PRO A 138 -9.28 -5.66 -15.48
C PRO A 138 -9.14 -6.83 -14.49
N LEU A 139 -8.69 -6.56 -13.26
CA LEU A 139 -8.51 -7.56 -12.20
C LEU A 139 -9.33 -7.20 -10.97
N ASP A 140 -10.00 -8.19 -10.39
CA ASP A 140 -10.65 -8.05 -9.10
C ASP A 140 -9.60 -8.17 -7.97
N PRO A 141 -9.51 -7.18 -7.07
CA PRO A 141 -8.55 -7.21 -5.97
C PRO A 141 -8.97 -8.21 -4.89
N LEU A 142 -8.02 -9.03 -4.45
CA LEU A 142 -8.13 -9.83 -3.23
C LEU A 142 -7.48 -9.09 -2.07
N ILE A 143 -8.21 -8.83 -1.00
CA ILE A 143 -7.66 -8.25 0.23
C ILE A 143 -7.33 -9.36 1.21
N ARG A 144 -6.10 -9.41 1.69
CA ARG A 144 -5.65 -10.33 2.74
C ARG A 144 -5.32 -9.54 3.99
N VAL A 145 -5.97 -9.90 5.10
CA VAL A 145 -5.81 -9.20 6.38
C VAL A 145 -5.22 -10.16 7.40
N GLY A 146 -4.13 -9.76 8.02
CA GLY A 146 -3.51 -10.51 9.12
C GLY A 146 -4.42 -10.59 10.35
N ASP A 147 -4.42 -11.74 11.02
CA ASP A 147 -5.21 -11.99 12.22
C ASP A 147 -4.44 -11.83 13.55
N GLY A 148 -3.17 -11.41 13.49
CA GLY A 148 -2.27 -11.31 14.65
C GLY A 148 -2.76 -10.36 15.75
N SER A 149 -3.64 -9.42 15.41
CA SER A 149 -4.40 -8.64 16.39
C SER A 149 -5.89 -8.58 16.07
N ARG A 150 -6.66 -9.38 16.81
CA ARG A 150 -8.12 -9.45 16.68
C ARG A 150 -8.82 -8.08 16.82
N LEU A 151 -8.29 -7.18 17.65
CA LEU A 151 -8.80 -5.81 17.82
C LEU A 151 -8.58 -4.98 16.55
N TYR A 152 -7.33 -4.83 16.12
CA TYR A 152 -6.99 -3.94 15.00
C TYR A 152 -7.53 -4.47 13.67
N MET A 153 -7.54 -5.79 13.50
CA MET A 153 -8.17 -6.47 12.36
C MET A 153 -9.66 -6.10 12.26
N ALA A 154 -10.44 -6.27 13.34
CA ALA A 154 -11.88 -5.97 13.31
C ALA A 154 -12.17 -4.48 13.10
N LEU A 155 -11.35 -3.59 13.69
CA LEU A 155 -11.49 -2.14 13.46
C LEU A 155 -11.27 -1.77 11.99
N TYR A 156 -10.28 -2.38 11.33
CA TYR A 156 -10.06 -2.20 9.90
C TYR A 156 -11.21 -2.76 9.07
N LEU A 157 -11.66 -3.98 9.35
CA LEU A 157 -12.77 -4.60 8.62
C LEU A 157 -14.05 -3.77 8.70
N ARG A 158 -14.38 -3.22 9.88
CA ARG A 158 -15.53 -2.31 10.06
C ARG A 158 -15.36 -1.03 9.24
N ALA A 159 -14.19 -0.38 9.32
CA ALA A 159 -13.92 0.83 8.56
C ALA A 159 -13.97 0.59 7.03
N LEU A 160 -13.46 -0.54 6.56
CA LEU A 160 -13.51 -0.92 5.15
C LEU A 160 -14.96 -1.15 4.69
N ARG A 161 -15.77 -1.84 5.49
CA ARG A 161 -17.20 -2.08 5.22
C ARG A 161 -18.01 -0.78 5.09
N GLU A 162 -17.58 0.30 5.74
CA GLU A 162 -18.23 1.61 5.65
C GLU A 162 -17.92 2.34 4.32
N ILE A 163 -16.78 2.06 3.68
CA ILE A 163 -16.27 2.81 2.52
C ILE A 163 -16.43 2.04 1.21
N THR A 164 -16.34 0.71 1.24
CA THR A 164 -16.44 -0.14 0.04
C THR A 164 -17.41 -1.28 0.26
N SER A 165 -18.17 -1.60 -0.78
CA SER A 165 -19.28 -2.53 -0.66
C SER A 165 -18.88 -4.00 -0.86
N TYR A 166 -17.84 -4.32 -1.65
CA TYR A 166 -17.62 -5.71 -2.10
C TYR A 166 -16.19 -6.12 -2.52
N PRO A 167 -15.12 -5.89 -1.74
CA PRO A 167 -13.86 -6.58 -2.02
C PRO A 167 -13.92 -8.05 -1.54
N MET A 168 -13.24 -8.95 -2.24
CA MET A 168 -12.99 -10.29 -1.74
C MET A 168 -11.98 -10.18 -0.58
N ILE A 169 -12.31 -10.69 0.61
CA ILE A 169 -11.47 -10.58 1.80
C ILE A 169 -11.15 -11.97 2.38
N GLU A 170 -9.86 -12.22 2.58
CA GLU A 170 -9.32 -13.37 3.30
C GLU A 170 -8.62 -12.94 4.61
N LEU A 171 -8.80 -13.72 5.68
CA LEU A 171 -8.03 -13.61 6.92
C LEU A 171 -6.88 -14.61 6.91
N VAL A 172 -5.67 -14.11 7.16
CA VAL A 172 -4.42 -14.87 7.12
C VAL A 172 -3.90 -15.11 8.53
N ASP A 173 -3.66 -16.38 8.86
CA ASP A 173 -3.12 -16.80 10.17
C ASP A 173 -1.64 -16.42 10.30
N GLU A 174 -1.34 -15.56 11.28
CA GLU A 174 0.00 -15.11 11.62
C GLU A 174 0.67 -15.91 12.76
N HIS A 175 -0.08 -16.69 13.54
CA HIS A 175 0.40 -17.30 14.79
C HIS A 175 1.41 -18.44 14.61
N HIS A 176 1.47 -19.05 13.42
CA HIS A 176 2.39 -20.16 13.13
C HIS A 176 3.67 -19.75 12.36
N THR A 177 4.08 -18.48 12.45
CA THR A 177 5.00 -17.88 11.46
C THR A 177 6.37 -17.45 11.99
N THR A 178 7.06 -18.31 12.73
CA THR A 178 8.52 -18.23 12.77
C THR A 178 9.08 -18.68 11.42
N MET A 179 9.17 -17.76 10.45
CA MET A 179 10.01 -17.97 9.28
C MET A 179 11.47 -18.09 9.75
N LYS A 180 12.01 -19.31 9.68
CA LYS A 180 13.46 -19.55 9.72
C LYS A 180 14.05 -18.99 8.43
N GLY A 181 14.56 -17.77 8.47
CA GLY A 181 15.30 -17.16 7.37
C GLY A 181 14.95 -15.69 7.20
N GLY A 182 15.97 -14.83 7.33
CA GLY A 182 15.83 -13.37 7.33
C GLY A 182 15.46 -12.82 5.95
N SER A 183 14.18 -12.86 5.62
CA SER A 183 13.62 -12.08 4.52
C SER A 183 13.18 -10.73 5.08
N ASN A 184 13.86 -9.64 4.72
CA ASN A 184 13.51 -8.24 5.04
C ASN A 184 12.22 -7.76 4.33
N LYS A 185 11.25 -8.66 4.10
CA LYS A 185 9.95 -8.30 3.51
C LYS A 185 9.02 -7.81 4.62
N SER A 186 8.28 -6.74 4.37
CA SER A 186 7.29 -6.24 5.34
C SER A 186 6.22 -7.30 5.60
N SER A 187 5.64 -7.30 6.82
CA SER A 187 4.57 -8.22 7.20
C SER A 187 3.38 -8.16 6.23
N ALA A 188 3.02 -6.96 5.77
CA ALA A 188 1.95 -6.77 4.78
C ALA A 188 2.22 -7.50 3.46
N VAL A 189 3.47 -7.51 2.97
CA VAL A 189 3.86 -8.30 1.78
C VAL A 189 3.73 -9.79 2.06
N LEU A 190 4.15 -10.25 3.25
CA LEU A 190 4.01 -11.66 3.63
C LEU A 190 2.54 -12.08 3.70
N ILE A 191 1.69 -11.26 4.31
CA ILE A 191 0.23 -11.48 4.40
C ILE A 191 -0.38 -11.54 2.99
N ALA A 192 0.00 -10.61 2.10
CA ALA A 192 -0.49 -10.60 0.72
C ALA A 192 -0.18 -11.90 -0.04
N THR A 193 0.94 -12.56 0.22
CA THR A 193 1.34 -13.79 -0.51
C THR A 193 0.75 -15.09 0.05
N ARG A 194 0.02 -15.04 1.17
CA ARG A 194 -0.42 -16.26 1.89
C ARG A 194 -1.92 -16.45 1.75
N SER A 195 -2.34 -17.69 1.51
CA SER A 195 -3.76 -18.03 1.50
C SER A 195 -4.39 -17.81 2.88
N GLY A 196 -5.59 -17.25 2.89
CA GLY A 196 -6.38 -17.12 4.10
C GLY A 196 -7.72 -17.86 4.02
N ARG A 197 -8.54 -17.68 5.06
CA ARG A 197 -9.94 -18.11 5.06
C ARG A 197 -10.85 -16.93 4.75
N ASN A 198 -12.03 -17.19 4.19
CA ASN A 198 -13.05 -16.15 4.08
C ASN A 198 -13.42 -15.57 5.45
N ILE A 199 -13.71 -14.28 5.45
CA ILE A 199 -14.29 -13.58 6.61
C ILE A 199 -15.69 -14.10 6.92
N THR A 200 -16.07 -14.01 8.20
CA THR A 200 -17.41 -14.32 8.73
C THR A 200 -17.93 -13.12 9.52
N GLU A 201 -19.24 -13.06 9.79
CA GLU A 201 -19.79 -11.98 10.64
C GLU A 201 -19.15 -11.94 12.04
N SER A 202 -18.71 -13.08 12.56
CA SER A 202 -18.02 -13.12 13.84
C SER A 202 -16.73 -12.30 13.85
N ASP A 203 -16.03 -12.17 12.72
CA ASP A 203 -14.76 -11.46 12.59
C ASP A 203 -14.90 -9.94 12.79
N TYR A 204 -16.10 -9.40 12.58
CA TYR A 204 -16.43 -8.01 12.84
C TYR A 204 -16.74 -7.75 14.31
N LEU A 205 -17.07 -8.77 15.09
CA LEU A 205 -17.48 -8.60 16.48
C LEU A 205 -16.26 -8.49 17.40
N LEU A 206 -16.39 -7.69 18.45
CA LEU A 206 -15.34 -7.51 19.47
C LEU A 206 -15.96 -7.59 20.86
N ASP A 207 -15.29 -8.33 21.74
CA ASP A 207 -15.64 -8.37 23.15
C ASP A 207 -15.16 -7.10 23.87
N SER A 208 -15.84 -6.73 24.96
CA SER A 208 -15.43 -5.61 25.82
C SER A 208 -14.33 -6.00 26.83
N LYS A 209 -13.31 -6.72 26.37
CA LYS A 209 -12.19 -7.15 27.22
C LYS A 209 -11.38 -5.95 27.70
N THR A 210 -10.91 -5.98 28.95
CA THR A 210 -10.07 -4.91 29.53
C THR A 210 -8.82 -4.62 28.68
N GLY A 211 -8.23 -5.66 28.08
CA GLY A 211 -7.10 -5.52 27.17
C GLY A 211 -7.42 -4.72 25.91
N TYR A 212 -8.60 -4.92 25.32
CA TYR A 212 -9.04 -4.16 24.15
C TYR A 212 -9.35 -2.71 24.50
N ILE A 213 -10.01 -2.48 25.64
CA ILE A 213 -10.26 -1.12 26.16
C ILE A 213 -8.95 -0.37 26.33
N LYS A 214 -7.93 -0.99 26.96
CA LYS A 214 -6.61 -0.36 27.16
C LYS A 214 -5.92 -0.06 25.83
N SER A 215 -5.97 -1.00 24.88
CA SER A 215 -5.34 -0.86 23.56
C SER A 215 -6.01 0.22 22.72
N LEU A 216 -7.35 0.26 22.71
CA LEU A 216 -8.13 1.27 22.02
C LEU A 216 -7.89 2.68 22.59
N LYS A 217 -7.84 2.82 23.92
CA LYS A 217 -7.46 4.08 24.57
C LYS A 217 -6.05 4.54 24.16
N LYS A 218 -5.11 3.60 24.03
CA LYS A 218 -3.74 3.88 23.56
C LYS A 218 -3.75 4.33 22.10
N LEU A 219 -4.52 3.67 21.23
CA LEU A 219 -4.69 4.03 19.83
C LEU A 219 -5.24 5.46 19.70
N ILE A 220 -6.39 5.75 20.31
CA ILE A 220 -7.02 7.09 20.25
C ILE A 220 -6.10 8.17 20.82
N ARG A 221 -5.42 7.89 21.93
CA ARG A 221 -4.44 8.84 22.50
C ARG A 221 -3.33 9.14 21.50
N ARG A 222 -2.83 8.13 20.78
CA ARG A 222 -1.79 8.30 19.76
C ARG A 222 -2.30 9.13 18.58
N LEU A 223 -3.48 8.79 18.05
CA LEU A 223 -4.09 9.48 16.91
C LEU A 223 -4.44 10.96 17.19
N ASN A 224 -4.49 11.36 18.46
CA ASN A 224 -4.78 12.74 18.86
C ASN A 224 -3.60 13.47 19.50
N ASP A 225 -2.36 12.99 19.32
CA ASP A 225 -1.15 13.58 19.93
C ASP A 225 -1.25 13.72 21.46
N GLY A 226 -2.00 12.83 22.11
CA GLY A 226 -2.26 12.85 23.54
C GLY A 226 -3.33 13.84 24.02
N LYS A 227 -3.91 14.67 23.15
CA LYS A 227 -4.85 15.74 23.50
C LYS A 227 -6.25 15.23 23.85
N HIS A 228 -6.68 14.13 23.25
CA HIS A 228 -7.96 13.49 23.56
C HIS A 228 -7.74 12.13 24.24
N LYS A 229 -8.46 11.89 25.34
CA LYS A 229 -8.43 10.63 26.09
C LYS A 229 -9.81 10.02 26.09
N LEU A 230 -9.90 8.84 25.50
CA LEU A 230 -11.12 8.06 25.46
C LEU A 230 -11.47 7.53 26.86
N SER A 231 -12.70 7.75 27.31
CA SER A 231 -13.25 7.15 28.53
C SER A 231 -13.48 5.64 28.35
N THR A 232 -13.74 4.92 29.45
CA THR A 232 -14.07 3.48 29.37
C THR A 232 -15.41 3.26 28.66
N HIS A 233 -16.39 4.12 28.93
CA HIS A 233 -17.72 4.03 28.32
C HIS A 233 -17.66 4.22 26.79
N GLU A 234 -16.90 5.21 26.33
CA GLU A 234 -16.69 5.44 24.88
C GLU A 234 -15.93 4.29 24.21
N ALA A 235 -14.92 3.72 24.89
CA ALA A 235 -14.22 2.54 24.39
C ALA A 235 -15.15 1.34 24.24
N ILE A 236 -16.03 1.09 25.21
CA ILE A 236 -17.05 0.04 25.12
C ILE A 236 -17.98 0.31 23.94
N ALA A 237 -18.44 1.55 23.76
CA ALA A 237 -19.31 1.90 22.64
C ALA A 237 -18.66 1.61 21.27
N ILE A 238 -17.36 1.87 21.11
CA ILE A 238 -16.62 1.50 19.89
C ILE A 238 -16.52 -0.02 19.74
N LEU A 239 -16.13 -0.75 20.79
CA LEU A 239 -15.98 -2.21 20.74
C LEU A 239 -17.31 -2.90 20.37
N SER A 240 -18.41 -2.43 20.95
CA SER A 240 -19.77 -2.89 20.64
C SER A 240 -20.28 -2.49 19.24
N GLY A 241 -19.58 -1.60 18.52
CA GLY A 241 -19.97 -1.16 17.18
C GLY A 241 -21.01 -0.03 17.17
N ASN A 242 -21.33 0.57 18.31
CA ASN A 242 -22.27 1.70 18.41
C ASN A 242 -21.63 3.04 18.02
N ARG A 243 -20.30 3.11 17.99
CA ARG A 243 -19.47 4.27 17.64
C ARG A 243 -18.30 3.78 16.79
N SER A 244 -17.76 4.65 15.94
CA SER A 244 -16.56 4.37 15.16
C SER A 244 -15.31 4.95 15.83
N VAL A 245 -14.12 4.52 15.40
CA VAL A 245 -12.86 5.21 15.78
C VAL A 245 -12.80 6.62 15.20
N GLN A 246 -13.40 6.83 14.01
CA GLN A 246 -13.45 8.10 13.31
C GLN A 246 -14.13 9.20 14.12
N ASP A 247 -15.13 8.86 14.94
CA ASP A 247 -15.83 9.81 15.82
C ASP A 247 -14.93 10.48 16.89
N PHE A 248 -13.71 9.98 17.09
CA PHE A 248 -12.83 10.40 18.18
C PHE A 248 -11.43 10.82 17.73
N ILE A 249 -11.22 11.01 16.43
CA ILE A 249 -9.92 11.42 15.87
C ILE A 249 -10.06 12.67 15.01
N LYS A 250 -8.98 13.43 14.87
CA LYS A 250 -8.94 14.62 14.01
C LYS A 250 -9.09 14.23 12.54
N SER A 251 -9.63 15.14 11.74
CA SER A 251 -9.79 14.97 10.29
C SER A 251 -8.47 14.75 9.55
N GLU A 252 -7.35 15.27 10.06
CA GLU A 252 -6.00 15.12 9.48
C GLU A 252 -5.44 13.69 9.58
N VAL A 253 -6.10 12.80 10.33
CA VAL A 253 -5.69 11.41 10.56
C VAL A 253 -6.69 10.41 9.94
N LEU A 254 -7.59 10.92 9.08
CA LEU A 254 -8.59 10.19 8.30
C LEU A 254 -8.09 9.81 6.90
#